data_AF-A0A3B8JV32-F1
#
_entry.id   AF-A0A3B8JV32-F1
#
_cell.length_a   1.000
_cell.length_b   1.000
_cell.length_c   1.000
_cell.angle_alpha   90.00
_cell.angle_beta   90.00
_cell.angle_gamma   90.00
#
_symmetry.space_group_name_H-M   'P 1'
#
loop_
_entity.id
_entity.type
_entity.pdbx_description
1 polymer ?
#
loop_
_entity_poly.entity_id
_entity_poly.type
_entity_poly.pdbx_seq_one_letter_code
_entity_poly.pdbx_strand_id
1 'polypeptide(L)'
;MKKIQCLLKVLSPLHIGGLVTEVNNMDFFYDTKYLYHVSETRMAQALKEEGLIEDFINFMSSGQASLQEYLETPPYIPKEDLRKRLEGKKIALTRPPVKRINSFRLFKQDPLTRKPYIPGSTIKGALRSDILFMLMDKGALKAEEVEKTVRKSKRRDRKKVGNMVNRLLESADLQHTRPGPHRDWLRALKISDAFCRDEEPSFLQEVKVVSLNKNG
;
A
#
# COMPACT_ATOMS: atom_id res chain seq x y z
N MET A 1 -4.48 26.86 19.58
CA MET A 1 -4.02 25.48 19.33
C MET A 1 -2.57 25.53 18.87
N LYS A 2 -1.64 24.88 19.59
CA LYS A 2 -0.21 24.91 19.23
C LYS A 2 0.01 24.09 17.95
N LYS A 3 0.64 24.70 16.94
CA LYS A 3 1.05 24.00 15.72
C LYS A 3 2.53 23.68 15.80
N ILE A 4 2.90 22.47 15.38
CA ILE A 4 4.29 22.02 15.30
C ILE A 4 4.48 21.52 13.87
N GLN A 5 5.54 21.98 13.20
CA GLN A 5 5.94 21.45 11.91
C GLN A 5 7.01 20.40 12.12
N CYS A 6 6.82 19.23 11.51
CA CYS A 6 7.76 18.12 11.59
C CYS A 6 8.19 17.71 10.18
N LEU A 7 9.46 17.34 10.03
CA LEU A 7 9.98 16.71 8.83
C LEU A 7 10.16 15.23 9.10
N LEU A 8 9.57 14.39 8.24
CA LEU A 8 9.72 12.94 8.31
C LEU A 8 10.80 12.50 7.34
N LYS A 9 11.78 11.73 7.84
CA LYS A 9 12.80 11.09 7.02
C LYS A 9 12.50 9.59 6.92
N VAL A 10 12.37 9.11 5.70
CA VAL A 10 12.21 7.68 5.42
C VAL A 10 13.58 7.02 5.49
N LEU A 11 13.75 6.02 6.36
CA LEU A 11 15.03 5.33 6.58
C LEU A 11 15.12 3.96 5.89
N SER A 12 13.99 3.41 5.45
CA SER A 12 13.88 2.12 4.78
C SER A 12 12.77 2.20 3.72
N PRO A 13 12.70 1.26 2.75
CA PRO A 13 11.57 1.18 1.85
C PRO A 13 10.25 1.19 2.62
N LEU A 14 9.35 2.10 2.26
CA LEU A 14 8.07 2.32 2.92
C LEU A 14 6.95 2.09 1.92
N HIS A 15 6.00 1.22 2.27
CA HIS A 15 4.79 1.01 1.48
C HIS A 15 3.54 1.32 2.31
N ILE A 16 2.69 2.21 1.81
CA ILE A 16 1.36 2.47 2.35
C ILE A 16 0.35 2.14 1.27
N GLY A 17 -0.45 1.10 1.51
CA GLY A 17 -1.44 0.62 0.54
C GLY A 17 -2.57 1.62 0.30
N GLY A 18 -3.03 1.68 -0.95
CA GLY A 18 -4.25 2.39 -1.36
C GLY A 18 -5.49 1.49 -1.37
N LEU A 19 -6.61 2.01 -1.89
CA LEU A 19 -7.84 1.24 -2.14
C LEU A 19 -7.65 0.22 -3.27
N VAL A 20 -6.78 0.52 -4.24
CA VAL A 20 -6.36 -0.43 -5.28
C VAL A 20 -5.34 -1.37 -4.65
N THR A 21 -5.74 -2.62 -4.48
CA THR A 21 -4.99 -3.60 -3.68
C THR A 21 -3.80 -4.18 -4.41
N GLU A 22 -3.88 -4.29 -5.74
CA GLU A 22 -2.89 -5.02 -6.55
C GLU A 22 -3.06 -4.66 -8.03
N VAL A 23 -1.95 -4.40 -8.71
CA VAL A 23 -1.88 -4.23 -10.17
C VAL A 23 -1.44 -5.55 -10.76
N ASN A 24 -2.22 -6.09 -11.71
CA ASN A 24 -1.96 -7.38 -12.35
C ASN A 24 -0.98 -7.22 -13.52
N ASN A 25 -0.44 -8.33 -14.01
CA ASN A 25 0.49 -8.41 -15.14
C ASN A 25 -0.08 -8.05 -16.52
N MET A 26 -1.37 -7.76 -16.64
CA MET A 26 -1.96 -7.17 -17.85
C MET A 26 -1.89 -5.64 -17.82
N ASP A 27 -1.84 -5.04 -16.63
CA ASP A 27 -1.83 -3.58 -16.46
C ASP A 27 -0.41 -2.97 -16.49
N PHE A 28 0.62 -3.76 -16.78
CA PHE A 28 1.99 -3.24 -16.89
C PHE A 28 2.90 -4.07 -17.79
N PHE A 29 3.96 -3.41 -18.26
CA PHE A 29 5.13 -4.04 -18.86
C PHE A 29 6.39 -3.37 -18.29
N TYR A 30 7.56 -3.93 -18.54
CA TYR A 30 8.81 -3.42 -17.97
C TYR A 30 10.01 -3.66 -18.89
N ASP A 31 11.07 -2.90 -18.61
CA ASP A 31 12.42 -3.12 -19.14
C ASP A 31 13.41 -3.30 -17.97
N THR A 32 14.71 -3.19 -18.24
CA THR A 32 15.76 -3.38 -17.22
C THR A 32 15.82 -2.27 -16.16
N LYS A 33 15.18 -1.13 -16.38
CA LYS A 33 15.23 0.08 -15.55
C LYS A 33 13.88 0.46 -14.99
N TYR A 34 12.80 0.29 -15.76
CA TYR A 34 11.48 0.82 -15.42
C TYR A 34 10.37 -0.20 -15.62
N LEU A 35 9.37 -0.09 -14.75
CA LEU A 35 8.03 -0.62 -14.95
C LEU A 35 7.12 0.49 -15.45
N TYR A 36 6.32 0.18 -16.48
CA TYR A 36 5.36 1.07 -17.11
C TYR A 36 3.96 0.60 -16.74
N HIS A 37 3.30 1.35 -15.86
CA HIS A 37 1.91 1.10 -15.49
C HIS A 37 0.98 1.71 -16.55
N VAL A 38 0.12 0.87 -17.12
CA VAL A 38 -0.78 1.16 -18.22
C VAL A 38 -2.21 1.20 -17.69
N SER A 39 -2.96 2.27 -18.00
CA SER A 39 -4.40 2.28 -17.72
C SER A 39 -5.16 1.55 -18.81
N GLU A 40 -6.26 0.90 -18.45
CA GLU A 40 -7.17 0.22 -19.39
C GLU A 40 -7.60 1.12 -20.56
N THR A 41 -7.95 2.39 -20.27
CA THR A 41 -8.31 3.38 -21.29
C THR A 41 -7.17 3.64 -22.27
N ARG A 42 -5.93 3.74 -21.77
CA ARG A 42 -4.76 3.96 -22.62
C ARG A 42 -4.45 2.73 -23.46
N MET A 43 -4.60 1.54 -22.89
CA MET A 43 -4.42 0.29 -23.60
C MET A 43 -5.42 0.15 -24.76
N ALA A 44 -6.71 0.34 -24.47
CA ALA A 44 -7.77 0.26 -25.49
C ALA A 44 -7.55 1.27 -26.63
N GLN A 45 -7.18 2.51 -26.30
CA GLN A 45 -6.88 3.53 -27.29
C GLN A 45 -5.67 3.16 -28.16
N ALA A 46 -4.57 2.72 -27.54
CA ALA A 46 -3.35 2.36 -28.25
C ALA A 46 -3.56 1.15 -29.18
N LEU A 47 -4.28 0.12 -28.73
CA LEU A 47 -4.63 -1.04 -29.55
C LEU A 47 -5.52 -0.65 -30.74
N LYS A 48 -6.47 0.27 -30.54
CA LYS A 48 -7.33 0.78 -31.62
C LYS A 48 -6.55 1.54 -32.66
N GLU A 49 -5.67 2.44 -32.23
CA GLU A 49 -4.86 3.29 -33.13
C GLU A 49 -3.88 2.46 -33.98
N GLU A 50 -3.34 1.38 -33.44
CA GLU A 50 -2.43 0.49 -34.14
C GLU A 50 -3.15 -0.64 -34.91
N GLY A 51 -4.49 -0.73 -34.83
CA GLY A 51 -5.25 -1.79 -35.50
C GLY A 51 -5.02 -3.19 -34.92
N LEU A 52 -4.59 -3.30 -33.67
CA LEU A 52 -4.14 -4.54 -33.01
C LEU A 52 -5.19 -5.16 -32.07
N ILE A 53 -6.44 -4.68 -32.09
CA ILE A 53 -7.50 -5.18 -31.19
C ILE A 53 -7.73 -6.68 -31.37
N GLU A 54 -7.92 -7.15 -32.60
CA GLU A 54 -8.20 -8.58 -32.87
C GLU A 54 -6.99 -9.46 -32.53
N ASP A 55 -5.77 -9.00 -32.85
CA ASP A 55 -4.52 -9.68 -32.48
C ASP A 55 -4.42 -9.84 -30.96
N PHE A 56 -4.72 -8.78 -30.20
CA PHE A 56 -4.71 -8.82 -28.75
C PHE A 56 -5.78 -9.76 -28.17
N ILE A 57 -6.99 -9.77 -28.74
CA ILE A 57 -8.06 -10.70 -28.33
C ILE A 57 -7.63 -12.15 -28.57
N ASN A 58 -7.06 -12.45 -29.74
CA ASN A 58 -6.57 -13.78 -30.09
C ASN A 58 -5.45 -14.24 -29.14
N PHE A 59 -4.52 -13.34 -28.81
CA PHE A 59 -3.49 -13.59 -27.79
C PHE A 59 -4.12 -13.94 -26.44
N MET A 60 -5.09 -13.16 -25.97
CA MET A 60 -5.77 -13.41 -24.70
C MET A 60 -6.52 -14.75 -24.68
N SER A 61 -7.10 -15.17 -25.81
CA SER A 61 -7.77 -16.46 -25.96
C SER A 61 -6.81 -17.66 -25.97
N SER A 62 -5.51 -17.45 -26.21
CA SER A 62 -4.50 -18.53 -26.24
C SER A 62 -4.07 -19.04 -24.85
N GLY A 63 -4.51 -18.38 -23.78
CA GLY A 63 -4.10 -18.70 -22.40
C GLY A 63 -2.79 -18.04 -21.94
N GLN A 64 -2.16 -17.22 -22.80
CA GLN A 64 -1.06 -16.33 -22.40
C GLN A 64 -1.60 -15.16 -21.57
N ALA A 65 -0.84 -14.74 -20.57
CA ALA A 65 -1.43 -14.11 -19.38
C ALA A 65 -0.78 -12.79 -18.95
N SER A 66 0.09 -12.17 -19.75
CA SER A 66 0.65 -10.86 -19.41
C SER A 66 0.86 -9.94 -20.60
N LEU A 67 0.79 -8.64 -20.35
CA LEU A 67 1.09 -7.60 -21.34
C LEU A 67 2.57 -7.66 -21.75
N GLN A 68 3.47 -8.03 -20.83
CA GLN A 68 4.88 -8.26 -21.17
C GLN A 68 5.02 -9.33 -22.25
N GLU A 69 4.39 -10.49 -22.06
CA GLU A 69 4.42 -11.59 -23.02
C GLU A 69 3.79 -11.16 -24.35
N TYR A 70 2.69 -10.39 -24.35
CA TYR A 70 2.08 -9.88 -25.58
C TYR A 70 3.02 -8.99 -26.41
N LEU A 71 3.81 -8.15 -25.74
CA LEU A 71 4.73 -7.21 -26.37
C LEU A 71 6.06 -7.85 -26.80
N GLU A 72 6.47 -8.94 -26.14
CA GLU A 72 7.72 -9.66 -26.44
C GLU A 72 7.54 -10.82 -27.40
N THR A 73 6.35 -11.43 -27.43
CA THR A 73 6.07 -12.54 -28.35
C THR A 73 6.21 -12.02 -29.78
N PRO A 74 7.18 -12.54 -30.56
CA PRO A 74 7.42 -12.09 -31.92
C PRO A 74 6.13 -12.25 -32.73
N PRO A 75 5.52 -11.16 -33.23
CA PRO A 75 4.31 -11.28 -34.01
C PRO A 75 4.67 -11.33 -35.50
N TYR A 76 3.67 -11.63 -36.32
CA TYR A 76 3.70 -11.32 -37.76
C TYR A 76 3.68 -9.80 -38.04
N ILE A 77 3.39 -8.98 -37.01
CA ILE A 77 3.20 -7.52 -37.06
C ILE A 77 4.13 -6.84 -36.02
N PRO A 78 4.96 -5.85 -36.39
CA PRO A 78 5.78 -5.09 -35.43
C PRO A 78 4.95 -4.39 -34.33
N LYS A 79 5.40 -4.38 -33.07
CA LYS A 79 4.68 -3.83 -31.89
C LYS A 79 5.41 -2.67 -31.21
N GLU A 80 6.46 -2.15 -31.83
CA GLU A 80 7.32 -1.09 -31.30
C GLU A 80 6.55 0.19 -31.05
N ASP A 81 5.65 0.56 -31.97
CA ASP A 81 4.85 1.77 -31.86
C ASP A 81 3.73 1.61 -30.83
N LEU A 82 3.14 0.41 -30.71
CA LEU A 82 2.26 0.08 -29.60
C LEU A 82 2.98 0.26 -28.26
N ARG A 83 4.20 -0.30 -28.11
CA ARG A 83 4.98 -0.18 -26.87
C ARG A 83 5.21 1.28 -26.49
N LYS A 84 5.59 2.14 -27.45
CA LYS A 84 5.76 3.59 -27.21
C LYS A 84 4.45 4.25 -26.76
N ARG A 85 3.32 3.92 -27.38
CA ARG A 85 2.01 4.46 -26.97
C ARG A 85 1.61 3.99 -25.59
N LEU A 86 1.95 2.76 -25.21
CA LEU A 86 1.65 2.20 -23.89
C LEU A 86 2.54 2.75 -22.77
N GLU A 87 3.64 3.46 -23.06
CA GLU A 87 4.48 4.09 -22.03
C GLU A 87 3.67 5.11 -21.20
N GLY A 88 3.05 4.62 -20.13
CA GLY A 88 2.27 5.38 -19.18
C GLY A 88 3.13 5.86 -18.03
N LYS A 89 2.66 5.61 -16.81
CA LYS A 89 3.38 6.02 -15.61
C LYS A 89 4.61 5.13 -15.41
N LYS A 90 5.80 5.75 -15.42
CA LYS A 90 7.07 5.06 -15.18
C LYS A 90 7.34 4.91 -13.67
N ILE A 91 7.84 3.75 -13.28
CA ILE A 91 8.24 3.43 -11.90
C ILE A 91 9.62 2.78 -11.96
N ALA A 92 10.59 3.35 -11.25
CA ALA A 92 11.95 2.80 -11.22
C ALA A 92 11.98 1.40 -10.60
N LEU A 93 12.75 0.49 -11.19
CA LEU A 93 13.01 -0.84 -10.62
C LEU A 93 14.27 -0.80 -9.74
N THR A 94 14.22 -1.45 -8.58
CA THR A 94 15.43 -1.64 -7.76
C THR A 94 16.34 -2.67 -8.42
N ARG A 95 17.66 -2.45 -8.40
CA ARG A 95 18.66 -3.46 -8.80
C ARG A 95 18.88 -4.46 -7.67
N PRO A 96 19.03 -5.77 -7.91
CA PRO A 96 19.18 -6.48 -9.19
C PRO A 96 17.85 -6.74 -9.93
N PRO A 97 17.90 -7.09 -11.23
CA PRO A 97 16.70 -7.26 -12.04
C PRO A 97 15.76 -8.33 -11.45
N VAL A 98 14.49 -7.94 -11.25
CA VAL A 98 13.43 -8.87 -10.89
C VAL A 98 13.20 -9.81 -12.09
N LYS A 99 13.35 -11.12 -11.90
CA LYS A 99 13.26 -12.10 -13.01
C LYS A 99 11.90 -12.12 -13.69
N ARG A 100 10.82 -11.96 -12.91
CA ARG A 100 9.45 -11.90 -13.39
C ARG A 100 8.60 -11.16 -12.37
N ILE A 101 7.82 -10.19 -12.82
CA ILE A 101 6.86 -9.47 -11.98
C ILE A 101 5.46 -9.94 -12.40
N ASN A 102 4.76 -10.63 -11.50
CA ASN A 102 3.38 -11.10 -11.75
C ASN A 102 2.34 -10.05 -11.31
N SER A 103 2.66 -9.31 -10.26
CA SER A 103 1.84 -8.25 -9.74
C SER A 103 2.67 -7.31 -8.89
N PHE A 104 2.14 -6.11 -8.63
CA PHE A 104 2.73 -5.21 -7.66
C PHE A 104 1.67 -4.37 -6.96
N ARG A 105 2.04 -3.74 -5.85
CA ARG A 105 1.15 -2.86 -5.09
C ARG A 105 1.57 -1.41 -5.23
N LEU A 106 0.63 -0.56 -5.64
CA LEU A 106 0.87 0.87 -5.74
C LEU A 106 0.92 1.52 -4.36
N PHE A 107 1.89 2.41 -4.19
CA PHE A 107 1.90 3.31 -3.04
C PHE A 107 0.70 4.26 -3.12
N LYS A 108 0.11 4.60 -1.97
CA LYS A 108 -1.04 5.49 -1.89
C LYS A 108 -0.73 6.87 -2.46
N GLN A 109 -1.61 7.34 -3.34
CA GLN A 109 -1.47 8.63 -4.02
C GLN A 109 -2.65 9.53 -3.70
N ASP A 110 -2.38 10.83 -3.67
CA ASP A 110 -3.42 11.83 -3.56
C ASP A 110 -4.25 11.84 -4.86
N PRO A 111 -5.59 11.71 -4.79
CA PRO A 111 -6.42 11.58 -5.99
C PRO A 111 -6.34 12.79 -6.94
N LEU A 112 -6.10 13.99 -6.41
CA LEU A 112 -6.07 15.23 -7.17
C LEU A 112 -4.71 15.46 -7.82
N THR A 113 -3.64 15.41 -7.03
CA THR A 113 -2.27 15.71 -7.47
C THR A 113 -1.55 14.50 -8.06
N ARG A 114 -2.06 13.28 -7.84
CA ARG A 114 -1.42 11.99 -8.18
C ARG A 114 -0.05 11.79 -7.55
N LYS A 115 0.33 12.63 -6.58
CA LYS A 115 1.59 12.52 -5.85
C LYS A 115 1.48 11.50 -4.71
N PRO A 116 2.54 10.70 -4.45
CA PRO A 116 2.59 9.83 -3.30
C PRO A 116 2.58 10.65 -2.00
N TYR A 117 1.83 10.20 -1.01
CA TYR A 117 1.74 10.88 0.29
C TYR A 117 1.55 9.86 1.42
N ILE A 118 1.95 10.26 2.63
CA ILE A 118 1.69 9.52 3.86
C ILE A 118 0.45 10.14 4.52
N PRO A 119 -0.68 9.41 4.64
CA PRO A 119 -1.85 9.92 5.33
C PRO A 119 -1.55 10.26 6.79
N GLY A 120 -2.10 11.37 7.28
CA GLY A 120 -2.02 11.76 8.68
C GLY A 120 -2.61 10.71 9.61
N SER A 121 -3.60 9.93 9.13
CA SER A 121 -4.14 8.78 9.83
C SER A 121 -3.14 7.63 10.00
N THR A 122 -2.26 7.40 9.02
CA THR A 122 -1.19 6.39 9.11
C THR A 122 -0.15 6.81 10.15
N ILE A 123 0.30 8.06 10.11
CA ILE A 123 1.23 8.62 11.11
C ILE A 123 0.60 8.55 12.50
N LYS A 124 -0.67 8.95 12.62
CA LYS A 124 -1.42 8.90 13.89
C LYS A 124 -1.58 7.46 14.39
N GLY A 125 -1.78 6.49 13.50
CA GLY A 125 -1.86 5.08 13.84
C GLY A 125 -0.55 4.52 14.40
N ALA A 126 0.59 4.92 13.83
CA ALA A 126 1.91 4.56 14.36
C ALA A 126 2.11 5.14 15.77
N LEU A 127 1.92 6.45 15.94
CA LEU A 127 2.02 7.11 17.25
C LEU A 127 1.04 6.53 18.28
N ARG A 128 -0.20 6.21 17.87
CA ARG A 128 -1.18 5.56 18.75
C ARG A 128 -0.64 4.25 19.29
N SER A 129 0.00 3.44 18.45
CA SER A 129 0.55 2.14 18.84
C SER A 129 1.70 2.31 19.84
N ASP A 130 2.60 3.26 19.60
CA ASP A 130 3.71 3.57 20.52
C ASP A 130 3.22 4.08 21.88
N ILE A 131 2.20 4.96 21.88
CA ILE A 131 1.60 5.48 23.13
C ILE A 131 0.92 4.35 23.90
N LEU A 132 0.16 3.48 23.23
CA LEU A 132 -0.48 2.34 23.88
C LEU A 132 0.56 1.39 24.49
N PHE A 133 1.65 1.11 23.76
CA PHE A 133 2.75 0.31 24.28
C PHE A 133 3.37 0.94 25.52
N MET A 134 3.66 2.25 25.50
CA MET A 134 4.19 2.98 26.65
C MET A 134 3.25 2.96 27.86
N LEU A 135 1.93 3.07 27.64
CA LEU A 135 0.95 2.98 28.73
C LEU A 135 0.94 1.58 29.36
N MET A 136 1.03 0.53 28.55
CA MET A 136 1.11 -0.84 29.03
C MET A 136 2.40 -1.11 29.81
N ASP A 137 3.54 -0.61 29.32
CA ASP A 137 4.84 -0.71 29.99
C ASP A 137 4.83 -0.03 31.38
N LYS A 138 4.11 1.08 31.50
CA LYS A 138 3.85 1.78 32.78
C LYS A 138 2.81 1.09 33.67
N GLY A 139 2.32 -0.09 33.30
CA GLY A 139 1.39 -0.88 34.10
C GLY A 139 -0.07 -0.43 34.01
N ALA A 140 -0.45 0.41 33.04
CA ALA A 140 -1.85 0.80 32.85
C ALA A 140 -2.76 -0.38 32.44
N LEU A 141 -2.15 -1.44 31.89
CA LEU A 141 -2.79 -2.73 31.63
C LEU A 141 -1.73 -3.82 31.72
N LYS A 142 -1.95 -4.82 32.58
CA LYS A 142 -1.00 -5.90 32.81
C LYS A 142 -1.00 -6.91 31.66
N ALA A 143 0.19 -7.40 31.30
CA ALA A 143 0.34 -8.37 30.22
C ALA A 143 -0.43 -9.67 30.49
N GLU A 144 -0.52 -10.10 31.75
CA GLU A 144 -1.24 -11.31 32.15
C GLU A 144 -2.75 -11.19 31.93
N GLU A 145 -3.32 -9.99 32.07
CA GLU A 145 -4.73 -9.73 31.81
C GLU A 145 -5.04 -9.82 30.31
N VAL A 146 -4.14 -9.28 29.49
CA VAL A 146 -4.19 -9.43 28.02
C VAL A 146 -4.07 -10.89 27.64
N GLU A 147 -3.08 -11.60 28.16
CA GLU A 147 -2.82 -13.01 27.84
C GLU A 147 -3.99 -13.91 28.25
N LYS A 148 -4.53 -13.73 29.46
CA LYS A 148 -5.71 -14.47 29.94
C LYS A 148 -6.90 -14.25 29.02
N THR A 149 -7.09 -13.03 28.53
CA THR A 149 -8.16 -12.70 27.57
C THR A 149 -7.90 -13.35 26.22
N VAL A 150 -6.67 -13.32 25.71
CA VAL A 150 -6.28 -13.96 24.44
C VAL A 150 -6.48 -15.47 24.51
N ARG A 151 -5.99 -16.15 25.56
CA ARG A 151 -6.12 -17.60 25.75
C ARG A 151 -7.58 -18.07 25.81
N LYS A 152 -8.46 -17.26 26.41
CA LYS A 152 -9.90 -17.53 26.49
C LYS A 152 -10.66 -17.16 25.21
N SER A 153 -10.08 -16.33 24.35
CA SER A 153 -10.73 -15.83 23.15
C SER A 153 -10.60 -16.83 22.00
N LYS A 154 -11.73 -17.19 21.36
CA LYS A 154 -11.67 -17.84 20.04
C LYS A 154 -11.11 -16.84 19.01
N ARG A 155 -10.67 -17.30 17.84
CA ARG A 155 -10.12 -16.41 16.79
C ARG A 155 -11.05 -15.23 16.45
N ARG A 156 -12.38 -15.42 16.55
CA ARG A 156 -13.42 -14.38 16.39
C ARG A 156 -13.48 -13.32 17.50
N ASP A 157 -12.92 -13.60 18.67
CA ASP A 157 -12.96 -12.76 19.87
C ASP A 157 -11.71 -11.86 20.01
N ARG A 158 -10.75 -11.90 19.08
CA ARG A 158 -9.56 -11.01 19.08
C ARG A 158 -9.92 -9.51 19.10
N LYS A 159 -11.10 -9.16 18.59
CA LYS A 159 -11.63 -7.78 18.65
C LYS A 159 -11.83 -7.30 20.10
N LYS A 160 -12.15 -8.21 21.05
CA LYS A 160 -12.31 -7.86 22.47
C LYS A 160 -11.00 -7.40 23.10
N VAL A 161 -9.89 -8.08 22.76
CA VAL A 161 -8.55 -7.73 23.23
C VAL A 161 -8.15 -6.35 22.68
N GLY A 162 -8.36 -6.11 21.40
CA GLY A 162 -8.10 -4.79 20.80
C GLY A 162 -8.90 -3.66 21.47
N ASN A 163 -10.18 -3.91 21.78
CA ASN A 163 -11.00 -2.93 22.50
C ASN A 163 -10.50 -2.67 23.92
N MET A 164 -10.03 -3.70 24.64
CA MET A 164 -9.47 -3.54 25.98
C MET A 164 -8.24 -2.62 25.97
N VAL A 165 -7.33 -2.81 25.02
CA VAL A 165 -6.15 -1.94 24.86
C VAL A 165 -6.57 -0.54 24.44
N ASN A 166 -7.52 -0.40 23.49
CA ASN A 166 -7.97 0.91 23.03
C ASN A 166 -8.58 1.78 24.13
N ARG A 167 -9.23 1.19 25.14
CA ARG A 167 -9.82 1.91 26.27
C ARG A 167 -8.79 2.67 27.12
N LEU A 168 -7.51 2.31 27.05
CA LEU A 168 -6.45 3.04 27.76
C LEU A 168 -6.37 4.52 27.32
N LEU A 169 -6.74 4.80 26.07
CA LEU A 169 -6.77 6.16 25.53
C LEU A 169 -8.11 6.86 25.76
N GLU A 170 -9.18 6.12 26.06
CA GLU A 170 -10.56 6.63 26.22
C GLU A 170 -10.85 7.10 27.66
N SER A 171 -9.84 7.62 28.35
CA SER A 171 -9.88 7.99 29.77
C SER A 171 -10.09 9.48 30.02
N ALA A 172 -10.20 10.32 28.99
CA ALA A 172 -10.36 11.76 29.17
C ALA A 172 -11.62 12.07 29.99
N ASP A 173 -11.51 12.88 31.03
CA ASP A 173 -12.64 13.23 31.88
C ASP A 173 -13.45 14.37 31.25
N LEU A 174 -14.57 14.01 30.63
CA LEU A 174 -15.46 14.94 29.92
C LEU A 174 -16.86 14.78 30.49
N GLN A 175 -17.39 15.86 31.06
CA GLN A 175 -18.74 15.89 31.60
C GLN A 175 -19.77 15.49 30.54
N HIS A 176 -20.80 14.74 30.96
CA HIS A 176 -21.91 14.28 30.11
C HIS A 176 -21.52 13.43 28.89
N THR A 177 -20.31 12.85 28.87
CA THR A 177 -19.82 12.06 27.74
C THR A 177 -19.70 10.58 28.10
N ARG A 178 -20.32 9.70 27.30
CA ARG A 178 -20.20 8.24 27.48
C ARG A 178 -18.77 7.76 27.15
N PRO A 179 -18.27 6.68 27.78
CA PRO A 179 -17.06 5.98 27.35
C PRO A 179 -17.10 5.65 25.86
N GLY A 180 -15.97 5.87 25.18
CA GLY A 180 -15.86 5.68 23.74
C GLY A 180 -15.06 6.79 23.06
N PRO A 181 -15.20 6.93 21.73
CA PRO A 181 -14.31 7.78 20.93
C PRO A 181 -14.22 9.23 21.42
N HIS A 182 -15.31 9.79 21.96
CA HIS A 182 -15.33 11.19 22.45
C HIS A 182 -14.37 11.45 23.61
N ARG A 183 -14.05 10.41 24.41
CA ARG A 183 -13.10 10.48 25.53
C ARG A 183 -11.68 10.07 25.14
N ASP A 184 -11.40 9.84 23.86
CA ASP A 184 -10.08 9.47 23.37
C ASP A 184 -9.14 10.69 23.37
N TRP A 185 -8.08 10.65 24.17
CA TRP A 185 -7.06 11.70 24.26
C TRP A 185 -6.45 12.06 22.90
N LEU A 186 -6.35 11.11 21.97
CA LEU A 186 -5.82 11.37 20.64
C LEU A 186 -6.76 12.23 19.79
N ARG A 187 -7.99 12.53 20.20
CA ARG A 187 -8.83 13.52 19.50
C ARG A 187 -8.25 14.93 19.55
N ALA A 188 -7.51 15.25 20.61
CA ALA A 188 -6.79 16.52 20.74
C ALA A 188 -5.59 16.60 19.79
N LEU A 189 -5.05 15.45 19.35
CA LEU A 189 -3.95 15.38 18.39
C LEU A 189 -4.48 15.37 16.95
N LYS A 190 -4.19 16.44 16.21
CA LYS A 190 -4.46 16.56 14.77
C LYS A 190 -3.16 16.41 14.00
N ILE A 191 -3.15 15.50 13.04
CA ILE A 191 -2.00 15.22 12.17
C ILE A 191 -2.47 15.41 10.74
N SER A 192 -1.76 16.26 10.00
CA SER A 192 -1.99 16.47 8.58
C SER A 192 -1.30 15.39 7.75
N ASP A 193 -1.74 15.25 6.51
CA ASP A 193 -1.05 14.43 5.52
C ASP A 193 0.37 14.96 5.27
N ALA A 194 1.32 14.04 5.00
CA ALA A 194 2.71 14.38 4.71
C ALA A 194 3.02 14.08 3.24
N PHE A 195 3.55 15.08 2.55
CA PHE A 195 3.91 15.02 1.14
C PHE A 195 5.43 14.93 0.98
N CYS A 196 5.87 14.12 0.02
CA CYS A 196 7.28 14.05 -0.33
C CYS A 196 7.72 15.30 -1.11
N ARG A 197 8.98 15.72 -0.91
CA ARG A 197 9.58 16.82 -1.65
C ARG A 197 10.25 16.36 -2.95
N ASP A 198 10.66 15.09 -3.00
CA ASP A 198 11.32 14.53 -4.18
C ASP A 198 10.30 14.34 -5.31
N GLU A 199 10.73 14.55 -6.55
CA GLU A 199 9.86 14.43 -7.73
C GLU A 199 9.48 12.98 -8.03
N GLU A 200 10.44 12.07 -7.89
CA GLU A 200 10.28 10.62 -8.13
C GLU A 200 10.66 9.79 -6.88
N PRO A 201 9.89 9.85 -5.79
CA PRO A 201 10.25 9.18 -4.53
C PRO A 201 9.92 7.69 -4.50
N SER A 202 9.47 7.11 -5.61
CA SER A 202 8.88 5.76 -5.66
C SER A 202 9.69 4.84 -6.56
N PHE A 203 9.99 3.66 -6.03
CA PHE A 203 10.63 2.57 -6.75
C PHE A 203 9.95 1.25 -6.38
N LEU A 204 10.07 0.25 -7.24
CA LEU A 204 9.56 -1.09 -7.00
C LEU A 204 10.59 -1.93 -6.25
N GLN A 205 10.18 -2.54 -5.15
CA GLN A 205 11.01 -3.39 -4.32
C GLN A 205 10.40 -4.79 -4.22
N GLU A 206 11.20 -5.83 -4.49
CA GLU A 206 10.82 -7.22 -4.20
C GLU A 206 10.77 -7.41 -2.67
N VAL A 207 9.66 -7.97 -2.18
CA VAL A 207 9.46 -8.29 -0.76
C VAL A 207 9.49 -9.79 -0.59
N LYS A 208 10.40 -10.29 0.26
CA LYS A 208 10.48 -11.70 0.64
C LYS A 208 9.95 -11.87 2.06
N VAL A 209 8.97 -12.74 2.23
CA VAL A 209 8.37 -13.02 3.55
C VAL A 209 9.14 -14.16 4.20
N VAL A 210 9.79 -13.87 5.32
CA VAL A 210 10.42 -14.89 6.16
C VAL A 210 9.41 -15.30 7.23
N SER A 211 9.02 -16.58 7.23
CA SER A 211 8.20 -17.17 8.29
C SER A 211 9.11 -17.92 9.27
N LEU A 212 8.98 -17.64 10.56
CA LEU A 212 9.73 -18.32 11.63
C LEU A 212 9.04 -19.61 12.12
N ASN A 213 7.96 -20.05 11.47
CA ASN A 213 7.31 -21.31 11.81
C ASN A 213 8.17 -22.49 11.31
N LYS A 214 8.68 -23.31 12.25
CA LYS A 214 9.41 -24.56 11.95
C LYS A 214 8.54 -25.68 11.34
N ASN A 215 7.23 -25.51 11.28
CA ASN A 215 6.30 -26.48 10.72
C ASN A 215 5.53 -25.79 9.57
N GLY A 216 5.91 -26.12 8.34
CA GLY A 216 5.11 -25.87 7.14
C GLY A 216 3.83 -26.69 7.16
#